data_AF-A0AAV8WEU2-F1
#
_entry.id   AF-A0AAV8WEU2-F1
#
_cell.length_a   1.000
_cell.length_b   1.000
_cell.length_c   1.000
_cell.angle_alpha   90.00
_cell.angle_beta   90.00
_cell.angle_gamma   90.00
#
_symmetry.space_group_name_H-M   'P 1'
#
loop_
_entity.id
_entity.type
_entity.pdbx_description
1 polymer ?
#
loop_
_entity_poly.entity_id
_entity_poly.type
_entity_poly.pdbx_seq_one_letter_code
_entity_poly.pdbx_strand_id
1 'polypeptide(L)'
;MEHGSEFNTRFVKLYTMSVPNTVNILWQVPQYFLISVAEIMFGVAGLEFSFTQAPRSMKTVTIAGWYLSVAVGNFLVIIITQLNMFKSQAHEFFLFAVLIVADMVLFMEMASNYKFIQVCETSSSCILPAENVLSADLYDTENDSD
;
A
#
# COMPACT_ATOMS: atom_id res chain seq x y z
N MET A 1 -37.75 27.40 54.01
CA MET A 1 -37.19 27.55 52.65
C MET A 1 -35.70 27.56 52.82
N GLU A 2 -34.99 26.52 52.38
CA GLU A 2 -33.66 26.58 51.77
C GLU A 2 -33.21 25.15 51.54
N HIS A 3 -33.58 24.74 50.33
CA HIS A 3 -33.18 23.55 49.63
C HIS A 3 -31.81 23.87 49.01
N GLY A 4 -30.84 22.97 49.17
CA GLY A 4 -29.65 22.94 48.32
C GLY A 4 -28.34 23.13 49.05
N SER A 5 -27.63 22.03 49.27
CA SER A 5 -26.18 21.89 48.99
C SER A 5 -25.55 20.67 49.68
N GLU A 6 -26.23 19.51 49.72
CA GLU A 6 -25.50 18.23 49.78
C GLU A 6 -25.04 17.84 48.37
N PHE A 7 -24.23 18.71 47.74
CA PHE A 7 -23.48 18.34 46.54
C PHE A 7 -22.37 17.39 46.97
N ASN A 8 -22.80 16.14 47.11
CA ASN A 8 -22.06 14.91 47.22
C ASN A 8 -20.72 15.00 46.48
N THR A 9 -19.66 15.36 47.20
CA THR A 9 -18.28 15.20 46.80
C THR A 9 -17.94 13.72 46.82
N ARG A 10 -18.62 12.93 45.97
CA ARG A 10 -18.01 11.73 45.41
C ARG A 10 -16.78 12.23 44.66
N PHE A 11 -15.65 12.12 45.33
CA PHE A 11 -14.32 12.12 44.75
C PHE A 11 -14.39 11.34 43.43
N VAL A 12 -14.45 12.06 42.31
CA VAL A 12 -14.21 11.50 40.99
C VAL A 12 -12.75 11.07 41.04
N LYS A 13 -12.53 9.81 41.40
CA LYS A 13 -11.22 9.19 41.43
C LYS A 13 -10.73 9.18 39.99
N LEU A 14 -9.95 10.20 39.63
CA LEU A 14 -9.31 10.29 38.32
C LEU A 14 -8.37 9.09 38.21
N TYR A 15 -8.81 8.07 37.48
CA TYR A 15 -7.96 6.95 37.10
C TYR A 15 -6.97 7.45 36.05
N THR A 16 -5.86 8.02 36.50
CA THR A 16 -4.73 8.30 35.61
C THR A 16 -4.04 6.96 35.32
N MET A 17 -4.34 6.35 34.16
CA MET A 17 -3.77 5.06 33.75
C MET A 17 -2.31 5.14 33.27
N SER A 18 -1.66 6.31 33.39
CA SER A 18 -0.28 6.52 32.94
C SER A 18 0.46 7.45 33.88
N VAL A 19 1.68 7.04 34.27
CA VAL A 19 2.71 7.90 34.87
C VAL A 19 2.93 9.12 33.94
N PRO A 20 3.22 10.33 34.46
CA PRO A 20 3.57 11.49 33.62
C PRO A 20 4.70 11.10 32.66
N ASN A 21 4.35 11.02 31.38
CA ASN A 21 5.25 10.62 30.31
C ASN A 21 6.10 11.83 29.92
N THR A 22 7.41 11.72 30.07
CA THR A 22 8.40 12.74 29.68
C THR A 22 8.76 12.68 28.20
N VAL A 23 8.16 11.77 27.42
CA VAL A 23 8.40 11.68 25.99
C VAL A 23 7.51 12.66 25.24
N ASN A 24 8.13 13.63 24.58
CA ASN A 24 7.42 14.62 23.76
C ASN A 24 6.75 13.91 22.56
N ILE A 25 5.44 14.08 22.41
CA ILE A 25 4.65 13.60 21.25
C ILE A 25 5.23 14.08 19.90
N LEU A 26 5.94 15.21 19.92
CA LEU A 26 6.64 15.78 18.76
C LEU A 26 7.68 14.82 18.16
N TRP A 27 8.24 13.88 18.93
CA TRP A 27 9.19 12.88 18.41
C TRP A 27 8.55 11.77 17.59
N GLN A 28 7.23 11.63 17.62
CA GLN A 28 6.50 10.65 16.81
C GLN A 28 6.18 11.17 15.40
N VAL A 29 6.20 12.51 15.23
CA VAL A 29 5.91 13.17 13.96
C VAL A 29 6.86 12.74 12.83
N PRO A 30 8.18 12.68 13.02
CA PRO A 30 9.10 12.26 11.96
C PRO A 30 8.86 10.81 11.52
N GLN A 31 8.53 9.92 12.47
CA GLN A 31 8.29 8.51 12.18
C GLN A 31 7.05 8.31 11.31
N TYR A 32 5.92 8.96 11.66
CA TYR A 32 4.70 8.87 10.86
C TYR A 32 4.87 9.51 9.49
N PHE A 33 5.57 10.63 9.40
CA PHE A 33 5.87 11.27 8.13
C PHE A 33 6.68 10.34 7.21
N LEU A 34 7.76 9.73 7.72
CA LEU A 34 8.61 8.85 6.94
C LEU A 34 7.88 7.60 6.45
N ILE A 35 7.09 6.96 7.33
CA ILE A 35 6.27 5.79 6.94
C ILE A 35 5.25 6.17 5.86
N SER A 36 4.63 7.35 5.97
CA SER A 36 3.62 7.79 5.00
C SER A 36 4.23 8.04 3.61
N VAL A 37 5.41 8.69 3.57
CA VAL A 37 6.15 8.90 2.31
C VAL A 37 6.59 7.57 1.71
N ALA A 38 7.10 6.65 2.54
CA ALA A 38 7.49 5.30 2.10
C ALA A 38 6.31 4.52 1.50
N GLU A 39 5.14 4.56 2.15
CA GLU A 39 3.93 3.88 1.69
C GLU A 39 3.45 4.43 0.35
N ILE A 40 3.45 5.75 0.16
CA ILE A 40 3.02 6.36 -1.11
C ILE A 40 4.00 5.99 -2.24
N MET A 41 5.31 6.10 -1.98
CA MET A 41 6.32 5.77 -2.99
C MET A 41 6.32 4.28 -3.34
N PHE A 42 6.13 3.39 -2.37
CA PHE A 42 6.10 1.95 -2.60
C PHE A 42 4.77 1.49 -3.20
N GLY A 43 3.66 1.86 -2.57
CA GLY A 43 2.32 1.38 -2.94
C GLY A 43 1.79 2.03 -4.22
N VAL A 44 1.75 3.36 -4.30
CA VAL A 44 1.14 4.05 -5.44
C VAL A 44 1.99 3.89 -6.70
N ALA A 45 3.31 4.11 -6.60
CA ALA A 45 4.19 3.97 -7.76
C ALA A 45 4.33 2.50 -8.21
N GLY A 46 4.33 1.54 -7.27
CA GLY A 46 4.35 0.11 -7.58
C GLY A 46 3.10 -0.35 -8.33
N LEU A 47 1.93 0.11 -7.89
CA LEU A 47 0.66 -0.14 -8.58
C LEU A 47 0.63 0.52 -9.97
N GLU A 48 1.12 1.75 -10.08
CA GLU A 48 1.20 2.48 -11.36
C GLU A 48 2.12 1.76 -12.37
N PHE A 49 3.28 1.29 -11.92
CA PHE A 49 4.17 0.45 -12.74
C PHE A 49 3.52 -0.88 -13.14
N SER A 50 2.79 -1.53 -12.23
CA SER A 50 2.08 -2.78 -12.55
C SER A 50 0.94 -2.55 -13.56
N PHE A 51 0.32 -1.37 -13.58
CA PHE A 51 -0.70 -1.03 -14.57
C PHE A 51 -0.12 -0.72 -15.95
N THR A 52 1.06 -0.11 -16.03
CA THR A 52 1.71 0.14 -17.33
C THR A 52 2.20 -1.14 -18.00
N GLN A 53 2.47 -2.18 -17.20
CA GLN A 53 2.93 -3.49 -17.68
C GLN A 53 1.80 -4.50 -17.95
N ALA A 54 0.52 -4.18 -17.66
CA ALA A 54 -0.62 -5.10 -17.82
C ALA A 54 -1.67 -4.59 -18.84
N PRO A 55 -2.20 -5.43 -19.73
CA PRO A 55 -3.22 -5.03 -20.72
C PRO A 55 -4.51 -4.51 -20.05
N ARG A 56 -5.22 -3.58 -20.73
CA ARG A 56 -6.31 -2.74 -20.19
C ARG A 56 -7.41 -3.46 -19.38
N SER A 57 -7.62 -4.76 -19.58
CA SER A 57 -8.62 -5.57 -18.87
C SER A 57 -8.18 -6.09 -17.48
N MET A 58 -6.92 -5.95 -17.07
CA MET A 58 -6.38 -6.57 -15.84
C MET A 58 -6.14 -5.60 -14.67
N LYS A 59 -6.55 -4.34 -14.81
CA LYS A 59 -6.37 -3.30 -13.77
C LYS A 59 -7.01 -3.70 -12.44
N THR A 60 -8.24 -4.21 -12.46
CA THR A 60 -8.96 -4.61 -11.25
C THR A 60 -8.34 -5.81 -10.55
N VAL A 61 -7.82 -6.78 -11.31
CA VAL A 61 -7.15 -7.98 -10.74
C VAL A 61 -5.84 -7.58 -10.04
N THR A 62 -5.10 -6.63 -10.59
CA THR A 62 -3.87 -6.10 -9.99
C THR A 62 -4.17 -5.41 -8.64
N ILE A 63 -5.20 -4.57 -8.59
CA ILE A 63 -5.66 -3.92 -7.34
C ILE A 63 -6.13 -4.97 -6.32
N ALA A 64 -6.91 -5.96 -6.77
CA ALA A 64 -7.37 -7.04 -5.91
C ALA A 64 -6.18 -7.86 -5.35
N GLY A 65 -5.15 -8.12 -6.16
CA GLY A 65 -3.92 -8.78 -5.72
C GLY A 65 -3.12 -7.96 -4.70
N TRP A 66 -3.10 -6.64 -4.87
CA TRP A 66 -2.51 -5.73 -3.88
C TRP A 66 -3.21 -5.81 -2.52
N TYR A 67 -4.54 -5.67 -2.50
CA TYR A 67 -5.32 -5.78 -1.26
C TYR A 67 -5.27 -7.18 -0.64
N LEU A 68 -5.19 -8.23 -1.46
CA LEU A 68 -5.00 -9.60 -0.97
C LEU A 68 -3.68 -9.73 -0.21
N SER A 69 -2.60 -9.14 -0.73
CA SER A 69 -1.29 -9.15 -0.07
C SER A 69 -1.33 -8.40 1.27
N VAL A 70 -2.02 -7.24 1.31
CA VAL A 70 -2.26 -6.49 2.55
C VAL A 70 -3.08 -7.31 3.57
N ALA A 71 -4.09 -8.04 3.12
CA ALA A 71 -4.89 -8.91 3.98
C ALA A 71 -4.06 -10.07 4.56
N VAL A 72 -3.19 -10.68 3.76
CA VAL A 72 -2.26 -11.73 4.22
C VAL A 72 -1.28 -11.18 5.26
N GLY A 73 -0.73 -9.98 5.05
CA GLY A 73 0.15 -9.33 6.03
C GLY A 73 -0.55 -9.07 7.38
N ASN A 74 -1.77 -8.53 7.33
CA ASN A 74 -2.58 -8.32 8.54
C ASN A 74 -2.91 -9.65 9.25
N PHE A 75 -3.22 -10.70 8.49
CA PHE A 75 -3.49 -12.02 9.05
C PHE A 75 -2.27 -12.62 9.76
N LEU A 76 -1.07 -12.45 9.17
CA LEU A 76 0.19 -12.88 9.78
C LEU A 76 0.43 -12.18 11.12
N VAL A 77 0.20 -10.85 11.21
CA VAL A 77 0.33 -10.10 12.47
C VAL A 77 -0.62 -10.63 13.54
N ILE A 78 -1.88 -10.93 13.18
CA ILE A 78 -2.86 -11.50 14.11
C ILE A 78 -2.41 -12.88 14.60
N ILE A 79 -1.92 -13.75 13.72
CA ILE A 79 -1.43 -15.08 14.13
C ILE A 79 -0.28 -14.95 15.13
N ILE A 80 0.72 -14.11 14.85
CA ILE A 80 1.89 -13.95 15.72
C ILE A 80 1.47 -13.45 17.10
N THR A 81 0.57 -12.47 17.15
CA THR A 81 0.09 -11.88 18.41
C THR A 81 -0.82 -12.84 19.20
N GLN A 82 -1.69 -13.60 18.53
CA GLN A 82 -2.61 -14.55 19.18
C GLN A 82 -1.89 -15.78 19.74
N LEU A 83 -0.80 -16.22 19.10
CA LEU A 83 0.01 -17.34 19.59
C LEU A 83 0.77 -17.02 20.89
N ASN A 84 0.77 -15.75 21.34
CA ASN A 84 1.42 -15.27 22.57
C ASN A 84 2.84 -15.85 22.75
N MET A 85 3.60 -15.80 21.66
CA MET A 85 4.84 -16.56 21.50
C MET A 85 5.95 -16.01 22.43
N PHE A 86 5.86 -14.75 22.86
CA PHE A 86 6.87 -14.10 23.71
C PHE A 86 6.24 -13.28 24.83
N LYS A 87 6.62 -13.55 26.08
CA LYS A 87 6.20 -12.78 27.27
C LYS A 87 6.73 -11.32 27.32
N SER A 88 7.63 -10.96 26.41
CA SER A 88 8.35 -9.67 26.39
C SER A 88 8.10 -8.94 25.08
N GLN A 89 7.43 -7.78 25.17
CA GLN A 89 7.02 -6.96 24.03
C GLN A 89 8.18 -6.48 23.13
N ALA A 90 9.39 -6.39 23.67
CA ALA A 90 10.57 -6.04 22.88
C ALA A 90 10.90 -7.10 21.82
N HIS A 91 10.74 -8.39 22.14
CA HIS A 91 11.06 -9.48 21.22
C HIS A 91 10.07 -9.55 20.04
N GLU A 92 8.82 -9.18 20.28
CA GLU A 92 7.81 -9.05 19.21
C GLU A 92 8.20 -7.96 18.21
N PHE A 93 8.65 -6.79 18.69
CA PHE A 93 9.15 -5.73 17.81
C PHE A 93 10.38 -6.15 17.00
N PHE A 94 11.31 -6.89 17.60
CA PHE A 94 12.46 -7.43 16.88
C PHE A 94 12.05 -8.45 15.81
N LEU A 95 11.07 -9.31 16.09
CA LEU A 95 10.55 -10.27 15.12
C LEU A 95 9.95 -9.54 13.91
N PHE A 96 9.09 -8.54 14.14
CA PHE A 96 8.54 -7.73 13.05
C PHE A 96 9.62 -6.99 12.25
N ALA A 97 10.64 -6.44 12.92
CA ALA A 97 11.75 -5.80 12.23
C ALA A 97 12.52 -6.77 11.33
N VAL A 98 12.78 -8.00 11.80
CA VAL A 98 13.44 -9.05 11.01
C VAL A 98 12.59 -9.47 9.82
N LEU A 99 11.26 -9.60 9.99
CA LEU A 99 10.35 -9.91 8.89
C LEU A 99 10.39 -8.84 7.79
N ILE A 100 10.35 -7.56 8.16
CA ILE A 100 10.43 -6.46 7.18
C ILE A 100 11.77 -6.49 6.42
N VAL A 101 12.89 -6.76 7.11
CA VAL A 101 14.20 -6.88 6.45
C VAL A 101 14.23 -8.09 5.50
N ALA A 102 13.63 -9.21 5.89
CA ALA A 102 13.54 -10.39 5.03
C ALA A 102 12.70 -10.12 3.77
N ASP A 103 11.56 -9.44 3.90
CA ASP A 103 10.73 -9.05 2.76
C ASP A 103 11.47 -8.10 1.82
N MET A 104 12.24 -7.14 2.35
CA MET A 104 13.08 -6.25 1.54
C MET A 104 14.14 -7.00 0.73
N VAL A 105 14.76 -8.04 1.31
CA VAL A 105 15.71 -8.89 0.59
C VAL A 105 15.02 -9.69 -0.51
N LEU A 106 13.83 -10.26 -0.23
CA LEU A 106 13.02 -10.95 -1.23
C LEU A 106 12.65 -10.02 -2.40
N PHE A 107 12.20 -8.80 -2.12
CA PHE A 107 11.90 -7.81 -3.14
C PHE A 107 13.12 -7.42 -3.96
N MET A 108 14.28 -7.27 -3.32
CA MET A 108 15.54 -6.94 -4.01
C MET A 108 15.97 -8.07 -4.95
N GLU A 109 15.85 -9.34 -4.54
CA GLU A 109 16.17 -10.50 -5.38
C GLU A 109 15.22 -10.56 -6.59
N MET A 110 13.91 -10.43 -6.37
CA MET A 110 12.92 -10.42 -7.45
C MET A 110 13.12 -9.25 -8.42
N ALA A 111 13.47 -8.07 -7.92
CA ALA A 111 13.72 -6.89 -8.74
C ALA A 111 14.96 -7.07 -9.63
N SER A 112 16.01 -7.74 -9.12
CA SER A 112 17.22 -8.01 -9.89
C SER A 112 16.98 -8.92 -11.10
N ASN A 113 15.95 -9.76 -11.04
CA ASN A 113 15.61 -10.72 -12.08
C ASN A 113 14.42 -10.26 -12.96
N TYR A 114 13.99 -9.01 -12.83
CA TYR A 114 12.86 -8.47 -13.59
C TYR A 114 13.30 -7.98 -14.98
N LYS A 115 12.86 -8.68 -16.03
CA LYS A 115 13.05 -8.26 -17.42
C LYS A 115 11.84 -7.46 -17.89
N PHE A 116 12.03 -6.18 -18.21
CA PHE A 116 10.97 -5.32 -18.74
C PHE A 116 10.42 -5.88 -20.06
N ILE A 117 9.17 -6.35 -20.06
CA ILE A 117 8.40 -6.55 -21.29
C ILE A 117 7.87 -5.18 -21.71
N GLN A 118 8.11 -4.75 -22.94
CA GLN A 118 7.39 -3.61 -23.53
C GLN A 118 5.99 -4.10 -23.91
N VAL A 119 4.95 -3.51 -23.34
CA VAL A 119 3.59 -3.76 -23.81
C VAL A 119 3.40 -3.01 -25.14
N CYS A 120 3.51 -3.74 -26.25
CA CYS A 120 2.87 -3.29 -27.49
C CYS A 120 1.37 -3.23 -27.23
N GLU A 121 0.81 -2.03 -27.27
CA GLU A 121 -0.63 -1.80 -27.25
C GLU A 121 -1.25 -2.43 -28.51
N THR A 122 -1.85 -3.61 -28.37
CA THR A 122 -2.84 -4.11 -29.32
C THR A 122 -4.20 -3.80 -28.70
N SER A 123 -4.77 -2.62 -28.95
CA SER A 123 -5.42 -2.30 -30.22
C SER A 123 -5.27 -0.81 -30.61
N SER A 124 -4.74 -0.63 -31.83
CA SER A 124 -4.80 0.57 -32.69
C SER A 124 -3.84 1.72 -32.40
N SER A 125 -2.53 1.42 -32.33
CA SER A 125 -1.46 2.21 -32.98
C SER A 125 -0.06 1.78 -32.52
N CYS A 126 0.32 0.53 -32.82
CA CYS A 126 1.63 0.41 -33.46
C CYS A 126 1.51 1.15 -34.79
N ILE A 127 1.77 2.46 -34.78
CA ILE A 127 2.13 3.13 -36.02
C ILE A 127 3.40 2.41 -36.45
N LEU A 128 3.23 1.60 -37.50
CA LEU A 128 4.29 1.17 -38.39
C LEU A 128 5.24 2.35 -38.62
N PRO A 129 6.55 2.15 -38.84
CA PRO A 129 7.40 3.26 -39.29
C PRO A 129 6.64 4.07 -40.35
N ALA A 130 6.76 5.40 -40.32
CA ALA A 130 5.90 6.37 -41.01
C ALA A 130 5.85 6.27 -42.56
N GLU A 131 6.17 5.11 -43.13
CA GLU A 131 6.15 4.75 -44.54
C GLU A 131 4.85 4.02 -44.95
N ASN A 132 4.05 3.50 -44.00
CA ASN A 132 2.95 2.58 -44.32
C ASN A 132 1.54 3.17 -44.07
N VAL A 133 1.45 4.35 -43.46
CA VAL A 133 0.15 4.99 -43.13
C VAL A 133 -0.47 5.68 -44.35
N LEU A 134 0.34 6.10 -45.32
CA LEU A 134 -0.14 6.76 -46.54
C LEU A 134 -0.89 5.81 -47.51
N SER A 135 -0.72 4.50 -47.37
CA SER A 135 -1.39 3.48 -48.21
C SER A 135 -2.71 2.96 -47.65
N ALA A 136 -3.00 3.19 -46.36
CA ALA A 136 -4.22 2.70 -45.72
C ALA A 136 -5.41 3.66 -45.90
N ASP A 137 -5.16 4.98 -45.89
CA ASP A 137 -6.20 6.00 -46.07
C ASP A 137 -6.72 6.10 -47.52
N LEU A 138 -6.13 5.36 -48.48
CA LEU A 138 -6.54 5.37 -49.89
C LEU A 138 -7.41 4.17 -50.29
N TYR A 139 -7.68 3.21 -49.40
CA TYR A 139 -8.47 2.02 -49.74
C TYR A 139 -9.95 2.11 -49.36
N ASP A 140 -10.34 3.05 -48.49
CA ASP A 140 -11.73 3.16 -47.98
C ASP A 140 -12.60 4.21 -48.71
N THR A 141 -12.15 4.80 -49.82
CA THR A 141 -12.94 5.78 -50.62
C THR A 141 -13.37 5.31 -52.01
N GLU A 142 -13.38 3.99 -52.28
CA GLU A 142 -13.79 3.46 -53.62
C GLU A 142 -14.84 2.33 -53.58
N ASN A 143 -15.55 2.11 -52.46
CA ASN A 143 -16.55 1.03 -52.43
C ASN A 143 -17.86 1.33 -51.65
N ASP A 144 -18.28 2.60 -51.62
CA ASP A 144 -19.62 2.98 -51.15
C ASP A 144 -20.34 3.89 -52.17
N SER A 145 -20.13 3.60 -53.44
CA SER A 145 -20.92 4.15 -54.55
C SER A 145 -21.22 3.05 -55.56
N ASP A 146 -22.21 2.23 -55.25
CA ASP A 146 -23.17 1.60 -56.18
C ASP A 146 -24.36 1.00 -55.43
#